data_AF-A0AAE0TCA1-F1
#
_entry.id   AF-A0AAE0TCA1-F1
#
_cell.length_a   1.000
_cell.length_b   1.000
_cell.length_c   1.000
_cell.angle_alpha   90.00
_cell.angle_beta   90.00
_cell.angle_gamma   90.00
#
_symmetry.space_group_name_H-M   'P 1'
#
loop_
_entity.id
_entity.type
_entity.pdbx_description
1 polymer ?
#
loop_
_entity_poly.entity_id
_entity_poly.type
_entity_poly.pdbx_seq_one_letter_code
_entity_poly.pdbx_strand_id
1 'polypeptide(L)'
;MKNAKNIFILDCENNRVEKRTIIVKANDAVAVYFPILPTELGLVDVMITASSPLANDAILKKLLVEPEGVPQSYNIAFLVDLTSNHTFEKFTDITYPDKVVEGSSRIRISVLGDLMGPTINGLENLLQMSYGCGEQNMINFAPNVFVSNYLKTAGSMTPDIESKAKDFILQDHLRHMNCQLCATR
;
A
#
# COMPACT_ATOMS: atom_id res chain seq x y z
N MET A 1 -10.67 -43.08 35.26
CA MET A 1 -9.74 -42.12 34.60
C MET A 1 -10.41 -40.75 34.66
N LYS A 2 -9.80 -39.81 35.38
CA LYS A 2 -10.48 -38.59 35.85
C LYS A 2 -10.59 -37.56 34.72
N ASN A 3 -11.81 -37.26 34.33
CA ASN A 3 -12.12 -36.11 33.50
C ASN A 3 -11.78 -34.82 34.28
N ALA A 4 -10.92 -33.97 33.74
CA ALA A 4 -10.56 -32.69 34.36
C ALA A 4 -11.53 -31.60 33.88
N LYS A 5 -12.07 -30.82 34.82
CA LYS A 5 -12.90 -29.66 34.54
C LYS A 5 -11.96 -28.48 34.29
N ASN A 6 -11.89 -28.03 33.04
CA ASN A 6 -10.99 -26.97 32.60
C ASN A 6 -11.82 -25.70 32.35
N ILE A 7 -11.31 -24.57 32.82
CA ILE A 7 -11.95 -23.27 32.70
C ILE A 7 -11.14 -22.45 31.69
N PHE A 8 -11.80 -21.97 30.64
CA PHE A 8 -11.23 -21.06 29.66
C PHE A 8 -11.84 -19.68 29.88
N ILE A 9 -11.00 -18.67 29.96
CA ILE A 9 -11.37 -17.29 30.21
C ILE A 9 -10.80 -16.47 29.07
N LEU A 10 -11.66 -15.71 28.41
CA LEU A 10 -11.25 -14.64 27.51
C LEU A 10 -11.38 -13.31 28.22
N ASP A 11 -10.27 -12.61 28.28
CA ASP A 11 -10.19 -11.24 28.76
C ASP A 11 -9.80 -10.35 27.57
N CYS A 12 -10.74 -9.50 27.16
CA CYS A 12 -10.45 -8.41 26.22
C CYS A 12 -10.26 -7.10 27.01
N GLU A 13 -9.41 -6.22 26.50
CA GLU A 13 -8.95 -4.95 27.11
C GLU A 13 -10.10 -4.07 27.66
N ASN A 14 -11.30 -4.18 27.10
CA ASN A 14 -12.54 -3.52 27.56
C ASN A 14 -13.27 -4.20 28.74
N ASN A 15 -12.55 -4.94 29.59
CA ASN A 15 -13.05 -5.52 30.85
C ASN A 15 -14.25 -6.49 30.68
N ARG A 16 -14.46 -7.00 29.46
CA ARG A 16 -15.46 -8.04 29.17
C ARG A 16 -14.79 -9.40 29.30
N VAL A 17 -15.15 -10.08 30.38
CA VAL A 17 -14.62 -11.38 30.74
C VAL A 17 -15.64 -12.46 30.40
N GLU A 18 -15.42 -13.20 29.32
CA GLU A 18 -16.24 -14.37 28.97
C GLU A 18 -15.57 -15.65 29.49
N LYS A 19 -16.30 -16.45 30.27
CA LYS A 19 -15.79 -17.70 30.83
C LYS A 19 -16.58 -18.89 30.32
N ARG A 20 -15.86 -19.93 29.88
CA ARG A 20 -16.44 -21.21 29.49
C ARG A 20 -15.77 -22.34 30.22
N THR A 21 -16.56 -23.26 30.75
CA THR A 21 -16.06 -24.44 31.43
C THR A 21 -16.38 -25.67 30.61
N ILE A 22 -15.35 -26.42 30.24
CA ILE A 22 -15.48 -27.65 29.47
C ILE A 22 -14.74 -28.78 30.14
N ILE A 23 -15.09 -30.01 29.78
CA ILE A 23 -14.44 -31.21 30.27
C ILE A 23 -13.60 -31.76 29.12
N VAL A 24 -12.29 -31.90 29.35
CA VAL A 24 -11.36 -32.46 28.38
C VAL A 24 -10.84 -33.79 28.92
N LYS A 25 -10.88 -34.84 28.10
CA LYS A 25 -10.34 -36.16 28.45
C LYS A 25 -8.82 -36.16 28.30
N ALA A 26 -8.15 -37.14 28.91
CA ALA A 26 -6.72 -37.32 28.73
C ALA A 26 -6.40 -37.66 27.26
N ASN A 27 -5.33 -37.06 26.71
CA ASN A 27 -4.93 -37.15 25.29
C ASN A 27 -6.01 -36.67 24.29
N ASP A 28 -6.94 -35.83 24.71
CA ASP A 28 -8.00 -35.29 23.85
C ASP A 28 -7.85 -33.76 23.70
N ALA A 29 -8.37 -33.20 22.62
CA ALA A 29 -8.31 -31.77 22.32
C ALA A 29 -9.69 -31.25 21.94
N VAL A 30 -10.12 -30.16 22.61
CA VAL A 30 -11.44 -29.56 22.41
C VAL A 30 -11.27 -28.09 22.04
N ALA A 31 -11.88 -27.67 20.94
CA ALA A 31 -11.92 -26.27 20.52
C ALA A 31 -13.09 -25.53 21.20
N VAL A 32 -12.83 -24.32 21.69
CA VAL A 32 -13.84 -23.43 22.27
C VAL A 32 -13.87 -22.14 21.45
N TYR A 33 -15.06 -21.75 21.02
CA TYR A 33 -15.29 -20.53 20.26
C TYR A 33 -15.90 -19.46 21.14
N PHE A 34 -15.39 -18.24 20.99
CA PHE A 34 -15.93 -17.06 21.66
C PHE A 34 -16.26 -16.00 20.61
N PRO A 35 -17.52 -15.52 20.56
CA PRO A 35 -17.87 -14.40 19.69
C PRO A 35 -17.28 -13.11 20.28
N ILE A 36 -16.48 -12.39 19.48
CA ILE A 36 -15.90 -11.10 19.86
C ILE A 36 -16.46 -10.01 18.95
N LEU A 37 -16.83 -8.87 19.54
CA LEU A 37 -17.23 -7.67 18.82
C LEU A 37 -16.21 -6.57 19.14
N PRO A 38 -15.31 -6.23 18.19
CA PRO A 38 -14.35 -5.17 18.41
C PRO A 38 -15.08 -3.83 18.54
N THR A 39 -14.68 -3.04 19.54
CA THR A 39 -15.30 -1.74 19.85
C THR A 39 -14.39 -0.57 19.46
N GLU A 40 -13.08 -0.81 19.41
CA GLU A 40 -12.07 0.18 19.08
C GLU A 40 -11.31 -0.23 17.82
N LEU A 41 -10.89 0.77 17.06
CA LEU A 41 -10.08 0.59 15.86
C LEU A 41 -8.60 0.49 16.21
N GLY A 42 -7.83 -0.22 15.39
CA GLY A 42 -6.38 -0.35 15.58
C GLY A 42 -5.99 -1.70 16.18
N LEU A 43 -4.84 -1.73 16.86
CA LEU A 43 -4.31 -2.96 17.45
C LEU A 43 -4.93 -3.17 18.83
N VAL A 44 -5.75 -4.20 18.95
CA VAL A 44 -6.38 -4.62 20.20
C VAL A 44 -5.70 -5.89 20.71
N ASP A 45 -5.31 -5.91 21.98
CA ASP A 45 -4.69 -7.10 22.57
C ASP A 45 -5.78 -8.04 23.12
N VAL A 46 -5.80 -9.28 22.65
CA VAL A 46 -6.74 -10.34 23.07
C VAL A 46 -5.99 -11.34 23.95
N MET A 47 -6.40 -11.47 25.21
CA MET A 47 -5.81 -12.40 26.16
C MET A 47 -6.71 -13.62 26.36
N ILE A 48 -6.13 -14.81 26.19
CA ILE A 48 -6.78 -16.10 26.39
C ILE A 48 -6.09 -16.78 27.55
N THR A 49 -6.81 -17.12 28.60
CA THR A 49 -6.27 -17.90 29.72
C THR A 49 -7.02 -19.23 29.86
N ALA A 50 -6.26 -20.31 29.99
CA ALA A 50 -6.76 -21.66 30.21
C ALA A 50 -6.29 -22.11 31.60
N SER A 51 -7.23 -22.40 32.48
CA SER A 51 -6.97 -22.81 33.85
C SER A 51 -7.53 -24.21 34.12
N SER A 52 -6.69 -25.07 34.66
CA SER A 52 -7.04 -26.39 35.18
C SER A 52 -6.58 -26.50 36.63
N PRO A 53 -7.08 -27.48 37.40
CA PRO A 53 -6.64 -27.66 38.80
C PRO A 53 -5.14 -27.91 38.97
N LEU A 54 -4.42 -28.29 37.91
CA LEU A 54 -3.01 -28.66 37.93
C LEU A 54 -2.10 -27.65 37.24
N ALA A 55 -2.62 -26.88 36.29
CA ALA A 55 -1.82 -25.99 35.43
C ALA A 55 -2.67 -24.84 34.87
N ASN A 56 -2.01 -23.71 34.62
CA ASN A 56 -2.56 -22.54 33.96
C ASN A 56 -1.67 -22.19 32.75
N ASP A 57 -2.30 -21.79 31.66
CA ASP A 57 -1.64 -21.30 30.45
C ASP A 57 -2.32 -20.02 29.96
N ALA A 58 -1.56 -19.12 29.35
CA ALA A 58 -2.05 -17.83 28.89
C ALA A 58 -1.38 -17.40 27.58
N ILE A 59 -2.17 -16.93 26.63
CA ILE A 59 -1.72 -16.45 25.33
C ILE A 59 -2.26 -15.04 25.12
N LEU A 60 -1.37 -14.11 24.76
CA LEU A 60 -1.73 -12.76 24.30
C LEU A 60 -1.52 -12.66 22.80
N LYS A 61 -2.55 -12.25 22.07
CA LYS A 61 -2.51 -12.09 20.61
C LYS A 61 -3.05 -10.72 20.20
N LYS A 62 -2.32 -10.03 19.32
CA LYS A 62 -2.73 -8.74 18.77
C LYS A 62 -3.69 -8.93 17.60
N LEU A 63 -4.81 -8.23 17.61
CA LEU A 63 -5.80 -8.21 16.55
C LEU A 63 -5.84 -6.81 15.93
N LEU A 64 -5.62 -6.71 14.62
CA LEU A 64 -5.80 -5.46 13.88
C LEU A 64 -7.28 -5.31 13.50
N VAL A 65 -7.94 -4.32 14.07
CA VAL A 65 -9.31 -3.93 13.76
C VAL A 65 -9.29 -2.78 12.76
N GLU A 66 -9.87 -3.01 11.59
CA GLU A 66 -10.04 -2.00 10.55
C GLU A 66 -11.42 -1.35 10.65
N PRO A 67 -11.55 -0.07 10.24
CA PRO A 67 -12.84 0.60 10.21
C PRO A 67 -13.81 -0.07 9.23
N GLU A 68 -15.10 0.00 9.56
CA GLU A 68 -16.16 -0.48 8.70
C GLU A 68 -16.42 0.47 7.50
N GLY A 69 -17.09 -0.07 6.47
CA GLY A 69 -17.52 0.70 5.31
C GLY A 69 -16.57 0.66 4.11
N VAL A 70 -16.76 1.62 3.19
CA VAL A 70 -15.96 1.74 1.95
C VAL A 70 -14.99 2.91 2.12
N PRO A 71 -13.68 2.71 1.90
CA PRO A 71 -12.70 3.79 2.03
C PRO A 71 -12.91 4.84 0.94
N GLN A 72 -13.01 6.10 1.34
CA GLN A 72 -13.06 7.26 0.44
C GLN A 72 -11.80 8.10 0.63
N SER A 73 -11.11 8.40 -0.47
CA SER A 73 -9.91 9.23 -0.47
C SER A 73 -10.13 10.49 -1.30
N TYR A 74 -9.72 11.63 -0.74
CA TYR A 74 -9.77 12.94 -1.38
C TYR A 74 -8.36 13.51 -1.45
N ASN A 75 -7.97 14.03 -2.61
CA ASN A 75 -6.67 14.62 -2.84
C ASN A 75 -6.83 16.10 -3.16
N ILE A 76 -6.12 16.95 -2.42
CA ILE A 76 -6.04 18.39 -2.66
C ILE A 76 -4.57 18.70 -2.93
N ALA A 77 -4.27 19.15 -4.15
CA ALA A 77 -2.92 19.47 -4.57
C ALA A 77 -2.72 20.98 -4.76
N PHE A 78 -1.56 21.49 -4.36
CA PHE A 78 -1.16 22.87 -4.56
C PHE A 78 0.21 22.94 -5.22
N LEU A 79 0.31 23.75 -6.27
CA LEU A 79 1.59 24.12 -6.85
C LEU A 79 2.10 25.36 -6.10
N VAL A 80 3.31 25.26 -5.55
CA VAL A 80 3.96 26.35 -4.83
C VAL A 80 5.15 26.82 -5.67
N ASP A 81 5.10 28.07 -6.12
CA ASP A 81 6.20 28.73 -6.81
C ASP A 81 6.73 29.87 -5.93
N LEU A 82 7.98 29.75 -5.51
CA LEU A 82 8.67 30.71 -4.63
C LEU A 82 9.66 31.61 -5.40
N THR A 83 9.63 31.62 -6.73
CA THR A 83 10.55 32.46 -7.54
C THR A 83 10.32 33.96 -7.35
N SER A 84 9.08 34.39 -7.13
CA SER A 84 8.72 35.80 -6.97
C SER A 84 8.60 36.23 -5.50
N ASN A 85 8.07 35.35 -4.64
CA ASN A 85 7.89 35.59 -3.22
C ASN A 85 8.50 34.43 -2.42
N HIS A 86 9.33 34.75 -1.42
CA HIS A 86 10.01 33.75 -0.60
C HIS A 86 9.13 33.10 0.49
N THR A 87 7.86 33.51 0.59
CA THR A 87 6.91 32.99 1.59
C THR A 87 5.60 32.59 0.92
N PHE A 88 5.09 31.40 1.24
CA PHE A 88 3.81 30.88 0.79
C PHE A 88 3.01 30.33 1.96
N GLU A 89 1.79 30.83 2.15
CA GLU A 89 0.84 30.33 3.14
C GLU A 89 -0.51 30.11 2.47
N LYS A 90 -1.14 28.96 2.74
CA LYS A 90 -2.47 28.63 2.22
C LYS A 90 -3.25 27.82 3.25
N PHE A 91 -4.45 28.29 3.56
CA PHE A 91 -5.40 27.57 4.40
C PHE A 91 -6.33 26.73 3.53
N THR A 92 -6.70 25.55 4.00
CA THR A 92 -7.60 24.64 3.30
C THR A 92 -8.44 23.89 4.31
N ASP A 93 -9.75 23.99 4.14
CA ASP A 93 -10.72 23.29 4.97
C ASP A 93 -10.85 21.85 4.50
N ILE A 94 -10.82 20.91 5.45
CA ILE A 94 -10.99 19.49 5.18
C ILE A 94 -12.45 19.13 5.48
N THR A 95 -13.24 18.98 4.42
CA THR A 95 -14.64 18.59 4.54
C THR A 95 -14.77 17.07 4.55
N TYR A 96 -15.43 16.54 5.58
CA TYR A 96 -15.74 15.12 5.69
C TYR A 96 -17.17 14.84 5.22
N PRO A 97 -17.45 13.68 4.59
CA PRO A 97 -18.81 13.28 4.27
C PRO A 97 -19.62 13.00 5.55
N ASP A 98 -20.95 13.10 5.46
CA ASP A 98 -21.86 13.00 6.64
C ASP A 98 -21.78 11.67 7.41
N LYS A 99 -21.26 10.60 6.78
CA LYS A 99 -21.20 9.24 7.33
C LYS A 99 -19.77 8.75 7.53
N VAL A 100 -18.94 9.51 8.24
CA VAL A 100 -17.59 9.07 8.62
C VAL A 100 -17.65 8.23 9.89
N VAL A 101 -16.99 7.07 9.85
CA VAL A 101 -16.76 6.23 11.03
C VAL A 101 -15.73 6.92 11.92
N GLU A 102 -16.01 7.04 13.22
CA GLU A 102 -15.09 7.63 14.19
C GLU A 102 -13.73 6.90 14.18
N GLY A 103 -12.63 7.64 14.19
CA GLY A 103 -11.26 7.08 14.15
C GLY A 103 -10.79 6.54 12.78
N SER A 104 -11.65 6.52 11.75
CA SER A 104 -11.25 6.13 10.38
C SER A 104 -10.50 7.22 9.62
N SER A 105 -10.68 8.48 10.01
CA SER A 105 -10.11 9.64 9.31
C SER A 105 -8.60 9.68 9.43
N ARG A 106 -7.92 9.76 8.28
CA ARG A 106 -6.46 9.89 8.21
C ARG A 106 -6.09 10.97 7.21
N ILE A 107 -5.26 11.92 7.63
CA ILE A 107 -4.73 12.98 6.76
C ILE A 107 -3.26 12.68 6.49
N ARG A 108 -2.86 12.71 5.22
CA ARG A 108 -1.46 12.59 4.81
C ARG A 108 -1.08 13.81 3.99
N ILE A 109 -0.07 14.53 4.48
CA ILE A 109 0.52 15.66 3.77
C ILE A 109 1.83 15.19 3.14
N SER A 110 2.00 15.43 1.85
CA SER A 110 3.23 15.13 1.12
C SER A 110 3.67 16.37 0.36
N VAL A 111 4.94 16.75 0.49
CA VAL A 111 5.54 17.87 -0.25
C VAL A 111 6.51 17.29 -1.26
N LEU A 112 6.37 17.71 -2.52
CA LEU A 112 7.18 17.25 -3.63
C LEU A 112 7.89 18.47 -4.24
N GLY A 113 9.21 18.37 -4.40
CA GLY A 113 10.03 19.44 -5.01
C GLY A 113 9.99 19.45 -6.53
N ASP A 114 9.44 18.40 -7.15
CA ASP A 114 9.24 18.27 -8.59
C ASP A 114 7.88 17.59 -8.83
N LEU A 115 7.11 18.11 -9.79
CA LEU A 115 5.84 17.55 -10.22
C LEU A 115 6.00 16.11 -10.71
N MET A 116 7.12 15.81 -11.38
CA MET A 116 7.40 14.43 -11.83
C MET A 116 8.26 13.65 -10.85
N GLY A 117 8.62 14.19 -9.69
CA GLY A 117 9.42 13.48 -8.66
C GLY A 117 8.90 12.06 -8.35
N PRO A 118 7.59 11.85 -8.12
CA PRO A 118 7.03 10.51 -7.90
C PRO A 118 7.10 9.61 -9.14
N THR A 119 7.00 10.19 -10.34
CA THR A 119 7.06 9.47 -11.62
C THR A 119 8.50 9.11 -11.99
N ILE A 120 9.49 9.95 -11.62
CA ILE A 120 10.92 9.73 -11.86
C ILE A 120 11.39 8.42 -11.23
N ASN A 121 10.96 8.14 -9.99
CA ASN A 121 11.32 6.89 -9.28
C ASN A 121 10.78 5.62 -9.96
N GLY A 122 9.91 5.74 -10.97
CA GLY A 122 9.47 4.63 -11.82
C GLY A 122 9.75 4.84 -13.33
N LEU A 123 10.39 5.94 -13.72
CA LEU A 123 10.63 6.30 -15.13
C LEU A 123 11.63 5.35 -15.79
N GLU A 124 12.58 4.82 -15.01
CA GLU A 124 13.51 3.79 -15.49
C GLU A 124 12.80 2.50 -15.95
N ASN A 125 11.62 2.22 -15.38
CA ASN A 125 10.77 1.09 -15.77
C ASN A 125 9.87 1.41 -16.97
N LEU A 126 9.73 2.70 -17.33
CA LEU A 126 9.07 3.14 -18.58
C LEU A 126 10.02 3.04 -19.78
N LEU A 127 11.34 3.01 -19.56
CA LEU A 127 12.31 2.68 -20.60
C LEU A 127 12.15 1.20 -20.98
N GLN A 128 11.37 0.95 -22.03
CA GLN A 128 11.09 -0.39 -22.51
C GLN A 128 11.58 -0.55 -23.93
N MET A 129 12.16 -1.73 -24.21
CA MET A 129 12.46 -2.10 -25.58
C MET A 129 11.14 -2.32 -26.33
N SER A 130 11.04 -1.73 -27.53
CA SER A 130 9.86 -1.96 -28.37
C SER A 130 9.83 -3.37 -28.96
N TYR A 131 8.63 -3.86 -29.25
CA TYR A 131 8.39 -5.10 -29.98
C TYR A 131 7.14 -4.94 -30.87
N GLY A 132 7.12 -5.62 -32.02
CA GLY A 132 5.94 -5.68 -32.89
C GLY A 132 6.01 -4.88 -34.20
N CYS A 133 4.87 -4.73 -34.87
CA CYS A 133 4.70 -4.00 -36.12
C CYS A 133 4.81 -2.47 -35.90
N GLY A 134 4.95 -1.69 -36.99
CA GLY A 134 5.28 -0.25 -36.92
C GLY A 134 4.44 0.60 -35.96
N GLU A 135 3.14 0.31 -35.80
CA GLU A 135 2.25 0.99 -34.86
C GLU A 135 2.55 0.64 -33.39
N GLN A 136 2.82 -0.64 -33.10
CA GLN A 136 3.19 -1.12 -31.77
C GLN A 136 4.60 -0.67 -31.38
N ASN A 137 5.51 -0.51 -32.36
CA ASN A 137 6.84 0.05 -32.13
C ASN A 137 6.76 1.50 -31.61
N MET A 138 5.85 2.31 -32.16
CA MET A 138 5.71 3.72 -31.81
C MET A 138 5.20 3.93 -30.37
N ILE A 139 4.37 3.01 -29.86
CA ILE A 139 3.81 3.08 -28.50
C ILE A 139 4.92 3.09 -27.43
N ASN A 140 6.02 2.37 -27.67
CA ASN A 140 7.16 2.32 -26.75
C ASN A 140 8.26 3.33 -27.11
N PHE A 141 8.42 3.66 -28.39
CA PHE A 141 9.43 4.62 -28.86
C PHE A 141 9.17 6.05 -28.37
N ALA A 142 7.95 6.57 -28.51
CA ALA A 142 7.64 7.94 -28.15
C ALA A 142 7.90 8.23 -26.65
N PRO A 143 7.43 7.40 -25.70
CA PRO A 143 7.75 7.56 -24.29
C PRO A 143 9.25 7.57 -24.00
N ASN A 144 10.05 6.68 -24.62
CA ASN A 144 11.50 6.59 -24.41
C ASN A 144 12.21 7.92 -24.73
N VAL A 145 11.82 8.60 -25.82
CA VAL A 145 12.39 9.89 -26.22
C VAL A 145 11.99 11.01 -25.25
N PHE A 146 10.71 11.09 -24.87
CA PHE A 146 10.24 12.13 -23.94
C PHE A 146 10.83 11.97 -22.54
N VAL A 147 10.94 10.73 -22.05
CA VAL A 147 11.57 10.40 -20.77
C VAL A 147 13.06 10.78 -20.77
N SER A 148 13.79 10.42 -21.82
CA SER A 148 15.20 10.78 -21.97
C SER A 148 15.41 12.30 -21.99
N ASN A 149 14.58 13.03 -22.75
CA ASN A 149 14.63 14.49 -22.79
C ASN A 149 14.31 15.11 -21.42
N TYR A 150 13.28 14.58 -20.73
CA TYR A 150 12.89 15.04 -19.41
C TYR A 150 14.01 14.87 -18.38
N LEU A 151 14.60 13.67 -18.27
CA LEU A 151 15.69 13.38 -17.34
C LEU A 151 16.93 14.25 -17.59
N LYS A 152 17.21 14.55 -18.87
CA LYS A 152 18.27 15.48 -19.26
C LYS A 152 17.96 16.91 -18.80
N THR A 153 16.73 17.39 -18.98
CA THR A 153 16.34 18.74 -18.54
C THR A 153 16.23 18.87 -17.03
N ALA A 154 15.81 17.82 -16.32
CA ALA A 154 15.65 17.78 -14.88
C ALA A 154 16.99 17.56 -14.14
N GLY A 155 18.10 17.36 -14.84
CA GLY A 155 19.42 17.14 -14.24
C GLY A 155 19.58 15.82 -13.47
N SER A 156 18.62 14.89 -13.60
CA SER A 156 18.60 13.60 -12.90
C SER A 156 19.18 12.46 -13.75
N MET A 157 20.00 12.79 -14.74
CA MET A 157 20.55 11.84 -15.70
C MET A 157 21.79 11.13 -15.12
N THR A 158 21.68 9.83 -14.83
CA THR A 158 22.84 8.99 -14.54
C THR A 158 23.40 8.39 -15.84
N PRO A 159 24.73 8.14 -15.94
CA PRO A 159 25.35 7.60 -17.15
C PRO A 159 24.78 6.24 -17.58
N ASP A 160 24.39 5.38 -16.63
CA ASP A 160 23.83 4.06 -16.91
C ASP A 160 22.46 4.16 -17.61
N ILE A 161 21.59 5.04 -17.11
CA ILE A 161 20.27 5.32 -17.71
C ILE A 161 20.44 5.98 -19.09
N GLU A 162 21.46 6.84 -19.26
CA GLU A 162 21.74 7.50 -20.55
C GLU A 162 22.16 6.51 -21.62
N SER A 163 23.06 5.58 -21.30
CA SER A 163 23.44 4.53 -22.24
C SER A 163 22.22 3.69 -22.64
N LYS A 164 21.46 3.21 -21.65
CA LYS A 164 20.30 2.36 -21.88
C LYS A 164 19.21 3.05 -22.71
N ALA A 165 18.93 4.32 -22.43
CA ALA A 165 17.96 5.11 -23.19
C ALA A 165 18.43 5.32 -24.65
N LYS A 166 19.71 5.61 -24.87
CA LYS A 166 20.28 5.74 -26.22
C LYS A 166 20.19 4.43 -26.99
N ASP A 167 20.53 3.31 -26.37
CA ASP A 167 20.48 1.99 -26.99
C ASP A 167 19.05 1.63 -27.44
N PHE A 168 18.05 1.87 -26.57
CA PHE A 168 16.64 1.62 -26.92
C PHE A 168 16.16 2.53 -28.03
N ILE A 169 16.46 3.83 -27.98
CA ILE A 169 16.07 4.79 -29.02
C ILE A 169 16.70 4.42 -30.38
N LEU A 170 17.98 4.05 -30.40
CA LEU A 170 18.67 3.64 -31.64
C LEU A 170 18.05 2.37 -32.23
N GLN A 171 17.77 1.38 -31.39
CA GLN A 171 17.18 0.12 -31.83
C GLN A 171 15.75 0.30 -32.35
N ASP A 172 14.95 1.12 -31.69
CA ASP A 172 13.58 1.45 -32.09
C ASP A 172 13.55 2.24 -33.41
N HIS A 173 14.51 3.15 -33.60
CA HIS A 173 14.69 3.89 -34.85
C HIS A 173 14.99 2.96 -36.03
N LEU A 174 15.94 2.02 -35.88
CA LEU A 174 16.26 1.03 -36.91
C LEU A 174 15.05 0.15 -37.26
N ARG A 175 14.27 -0.25 -36.26
CA ARG A 175 13.03 -1.02 -36.47
C ARG A 175 11.96 -0.23 -37.21
N HIS A 176 11.80 1.06 -36.89
CA HIS A 176 10.85 1.92 -37.59
C HIS A 176 11.18 2.05 -39.07
N MET A 177 12.45 2.30 -39.39
CA MET A 177 12.95 2.36 -40.77
C MET A 177 12.71 1.04 -41.52
N ASN A 178 12.93 -0.10 -40.87
CA ASN A 178 12.63 -1.41 -41.46
C ASN A 178 11.13 -1.62 -41.72
N CYS A 179 10.24 -1.14 -40.83
CA CYS A 179 8.79 -1.24 -41.04
C CYS A 179 8.32 -0.39 -42.24
N GLN A 180 8.90 0.80 -42.45
CA GLN A 180 8.59 1.63 -43.62
C GLN A 180 8.96 0.94 -44.94
N LEU A 181 10.12 0.27 -44.99
CA LEU A 181 10.57 -0.47 -46.17
C LEU A 181 9.65 -1.67 -46.51
N CYS A 182 9.09 -2.33 -45.49
CA CYS A 182 8.14 -3.43 -45.68
C CYS A 182 6.76 -2.97 -46.17
N ALA A 183 6.34 -1.73 -45.88
CA ALA A 183 5.05 -1.20 -46.34
C ALA A 183 5.08 -0.72 -47.80
N THR A 184 6.28 -0.48 -48.36
CA THR A 184 6.48 0.01 -49.74
C THR A 184 6.76 -1.08 -50.76
N ARG A 185 6.55 -2.35 -50.42
CA ARG A 185 6.79 -3.52 -51.28
C ARG A 185 5.56 -4.39 -51.35
#